data_AF-A0A0Q9W8V1-F1
#
_entry.id   AF-A0A0Q9W8V1-F1
#
_cell.length_a   1.000
_cell.length_b   1.000
_cell.length_c   1.000
_cell.angle_alpha   90.00
_cell.angle_beta   90.00
_cell.angle_gamma   90.00
#
_symmetry.space_group_name_H-M   'P 1'
#
loop_
_entity.id
_entity.type
_entity.pdbx_description
1 polymer ?
#
loop_
_entity_poly.entity_id
_entity_poly.type
_entity_poly.pdbx_seq_one_letter_code
_entity_poly.pdbx_strand_id
1 'polypeptide(L)'
;CQALLKILFITLIYFPFLHFPAALGDYLPVDAVINAQGQCVLDKCPKLRFIQGQRKSLQLVYDKYAYAKNNEHGATTYWNCRIRRTGLPACNARLSTTRLPKGSYKVCLTRPQHNHPPSRRIARMLESHNPCAR
;
A
#
# COMPACT_ATOMS: atom_id res chain seq x y z
N CYS A 1 4.90 -60.16 -6.18
CA CYS A 1 3.77 -59.23 -5.94
C CYS A 1 4.37 -57.86 -5.61
N GLN A 2 4.65 -56.95 -6.56
CA GLN A 2 3.71 -56.24 -7.42
C GLN A 2 2.66 -55.55 -6.51
N ALA A 3 2.78 -54.28 -6.10
CA ALA A 3 3.19 -53.11 -6.86
C ALA A 3 4.05 -52.13 -6.02
N LEU A 4 5.20 -51.82 -6.61
CA LEU A 4 6.08 -50.70 -6.31
C LEU A 4 5.59 -49.45 -7.06
N LEU A 5 5.65 -48.30 -6.40
CA LEU A 5 6.40 -47.15 -6.91
C LEU A 5 6.00 -46.57 -8.29
N LYS A 6 4.82 -45.97 -8.40
CA LYS A 6 4.49 -44.88 -9.35
C LYS A 6 3.38 -44.09 -8.65
N ILE A 7 3.55 -42.88 -8.15
CA ILE A 7 3.54 -41.64 -8.93
C ILE A 7 4.23 -40.56 -8.08
N LEU A 8 5.50 -40.33 -8.37
CA LEU A 8 6.11 -39.01 -8.27
C LEU A 8 6.00 -38.40 -9.69
N PHE A 9 5.85 -37.08 -9.77
CA PHE A 9 5.85 -36.20 -10.95
C PHE A 9 4.49 -35.81 -11.57
N ILE A 10 4.35 -34.48 -11.75
CA ILE A 10 3.36 -33.70 -12.52
C ILE A 10 2.12 -33.34 -11.67
N THR A 11 1.99 -32.17 -11.03
CA THR A 11 2.18 -30.81 -11.54
C THR A 11 2.69 -29.86 -10.44
N LEU A 12 3.93 -29.42 -10.62
CA LEU A 12 4.29 -28.05 -10.27
C LEU A 12 3.52 -27.11 -11.23
N ILE A 13 3.41 -25.84 -10.81
CA ILE A 13 3.05 -24.63 -11.56
C ILE A 13 1.61 -24.12 -11.31
N TYR A 14 1.55 -22.88 -10.82
CA TYR A 14 0.39 -22.04 -10.48
C TYR A 14 -0.28 -22.21 -9.10
N PHE A 15 0.53 -22.20 -8.05
CA PHE A 15 0.22 -21.27 -6.96
C PHE A 15 1.42 -20.33 -6.85
N PRO A 16 1.34 -19.08 -7.36
CA PRO A 16 2.32 -18.10 -6.96
C PRO A 16 2.06 -17.93 -5.46
N PHE A 17 2.98 -18.49 -4.70
CA PHE A 17 3.30 -18.12 -3.33
C PHE A 17 2.80 -16.68 -3.11
N LEU A 18 1.77 -16.53 -2.29
CA LEU A 18 1.41 -15.27 -1.68
C LEU A 18 2.59 -14.88 -0.79
N HIS A 19 3.64 -14.40 -1.42
CA HIS A 19 4.75 -13.74 -0.77
C HIS A 19 4.18 -12.40 -0.34
N PHE A 20 3.51 -12.39 0.81
CA PHE A 20 3.13 -11.22 1.58
C PHE A 20 4.45 -10.61 2.08
N PRO A 21 5.03 -9.57 1.45
CA PRO A 21 6.23 -8.97 2.00
C PRO A 21 5.79 -7.87 2.98
N ALA A 22 6.50 -7.80 4.10
CA ALA A 22 6.26 -6.92 5.24
C ALA A 22 5.13 -7.36 6.17
N ALA A 23 5.50 -7.61 7.42
CA ALA A 23 4.57 -7.81 8.52
C ALA A 23 3.55 -6.67 8.53
N LEU A 24 2.27 -7.02 8.66
CA LEU A 24 1.15 -6.09 8.72
C LEU A 24 1.36 -5.13 9.92
N GLY A 25 1.97 -3.97 9.69
CA GLY A 25 2.27 -3.02 10.76
C GLY A 25 3.44 -2.09 10.46
N ASP A 26 4.47 -2.60 9.79
CA ASP A 26 5.74 -1.90 9.55
C ASP A 26 5.66 -0.89 8.38
N TYR A 27 6.53 0.11 8.41
CA TYR A 27 6.68 1.04 7.29
C TYR A 27 7.40 0.36 6.12
N LEU A 28 6.89 0.58 4.92
CA LEU A 28 7.44 0.05 3.70
C LEU A 28 8.65 0.90 3.26
N PRO A 29 9.72 0.28 2.74
CA PRO A 29 10.85 1.02 2.20
C PRO A 29 10.42 1.79 0.94
N VAL A 30 10.56 3.12 0.97
CA VAL A 30 10.26 4.01 -0.17
C VAL A 30 11.55 4.62 -0.68
N ASP A 31 11.85 4.42 -1.96
CA ASP A 31 13.05 5.01 -2.58
C ASP A 31 12.83 6.41 -3.11
N ALA A 32 11.61 6.66 -3.61
CA ALA A 32 11.29 7.89 -4.30
C ALA A 32 9.82 8.23 -4.13
N VAL A 33 9.57 9.49 -3.84
CA VAL A 33 8.25 10.11 -3.95
C VAL A 33 8.32 11.07 -5.13
N ILE A 34 7.42 10.95 -6.09
CA ILE A 34 7.33 11.84 -7.25
C ILE A 34 5.99 12.55 -7.29
N ASN A 35 5.95 13.77 -7.83
CA ASN A 35 4.70 14.50 -8.06
C ASN A 35 4.07 14.13 -9.42
N ALA A 36 2.93 14.75 -9.73
CA ALA A 36 2.23 14.55 -11.01
C ALA A 36 3.07 14.99 -12.23
N GLN A 37 4.03 15.89 -12.04
CA GLN A 37 4.95 16.40 -13.05
C GLN A 37 6.20 15.52 -13.21
N GLY A 38 6.30 14.40 -12.46
CA GLY A 38 7.43 13.48 -12.52
C GLY A 38 8.68 13.93 -11.74
N GLN A 39 8.61 15.03 -11.00
CA GLN A 39 9.71 15.53 -10.19
C GLN A 39 9.78 14.79 -8.85
N CYS A 40 10.98 14.43 -8.41
CA CYS A 40 11.21 13.88 -7.08
C CYS A 40 10.90 14.94 -6.02
N VAL A 41 10.04 14.57 -5.07
CA VAL A 41 9.71 15.39 -3.90
C VAL A 41 10.63 14.94 -2.78
N LEU A 42 11.37 15.88 -2.19
CA LEU A 42 12.19 15.62 -1.01
C LEU A 42 11.28 15.41 0.20
N ASP A 43 10.79 14.18 0.36
CA ASP A 43 10.13 13.73 1.57
C ASP A 43 11.20 13.08 2.45
N LYS A 44 11.57 13.74 3.56
CA LYS A 44 12.67 13.27 4.42
C LYS A 44 12.38 11.89 5.02
N CYS A 45 11.09 11.56 5.23
CA CYS A 45 10.66 10.29 5.82
C CYS A 45 9.26 9.90 5.31
N PRO A 46 9.10 9.42 4.07
CA PRO A 46 7.81 8.99 3.55
C PRO A 46 7.23 7.84 4.39
N LYS A 47 6.15 8.15 5.12
CA LYS A 47 5.45 7.21 5.99
C LYS A 47 4.46 6.38 5.19
N LEU A 48 4.95 5.34 4.52
CA LEU A 48 4.14 4.41 3.73
C LEU A 48 3.93 3.10 4.51
N ARG A 49 2.70 2.63 4.67
CA ARG A 49 2.42 1.36 5.36
C ARG A 49 1.13 0.71 4.85
N PHE A 50 1.06 -0.60 4.89
CA PHE A 50 -0.19 -1.32 4.67
C PHE A 50 -0.92 -1.55 5.98
N ILE A 51 -2.23 -1.33 5.96
CA ILE A 51 -3.13 -1.64 7.08
C ILE A 51 -4.29 -2.51 6.60
N GLN A 52 -4.89 -3.26 7.52
CA GLN A 52 -6.17 -3.91 7.28
C GLN A 52 -7.32 -3.00 7.66
N GLY A 53 -8.22 -2.80 6.70
CA GLY A 53 -9.50 -2.15 6.88
C GLY A 53 -10.53 -3.03 7.58
N GLN A 54 -11.70 -2.43 7.82
CA GLN A 54 -12.90 -3.19 8.16
C GLN A 54 -13.17 -4.20 7.02
N ARG A 55 -13.48 -5.46 7.38
CA ARG A 55 -13.63 -6.60 6.45
C ARG A 55 -12.35 -7.07 5.76
N LYS A 56 -11.20 -6.97 6.42
CA LYS A 56 -9.90 -7.48 5.91
C LYS A 56 -9.44 -6.87 4.58
N SER A 57 -10.02 -5.74 4.17
CA SER A 57 -9.63 -5.01 2.95
C SER A 57 -8.22 -4.42 3.12
N LEU A 58 -7.34 -4.63 2.15
CA LEU A 58 -6.01 -4.01 2.16
C LEU A 58 -6.14 -2.51 1.89
N GLN A 59 -5.52 -1.71 2.75
CA GLN A 59 -5.47 -0.26 2.63
C GLN A 59 -4.04 0.21 2.74
N LEU A 60 -3.75 1.28 2.02
CA LEU A 60 -2.47 1.96 2.10
C LEU A 60 -2.63 3.19 2.97
N VAL A 61 -1.74 3.37 3.93
CA VAL A 61 -1.57 4.65 4.63
C VAL A 61 -0.31 5.30 4.09
N TYR A 62 -0.46 6.53 3.63
CA TYR A 62 0.65 7.40 3.25
C TYR A 62 0.51 8.71 4.04
N ASP A 63 1.58 9.06 4.75
CA ASP A 63 1.60 10.15 5.74
C ASP A 63 0.51 9.96 6.80
N LYS A 64 -0.60 10.71 6.73
CA LYS A 64 -1.73 10.65 7.69
C LYS A 64 -3.06 10.20 7.07
N TYR A 65 -3.05 9.83 5.79
CA TYR A 65 -4.26 9.54 5.03
C TYR A 65 -4.31 8.08 4.62
N ALA A 66 -5.51 7.50 4.69
CA ALA A 66 -5.78 6.14 4.24
C ALA A 66 -6.37 6.14 2.84
N TYR A 67 -5.88 5.22 2.03
CA TYR A 67 -6.27 5.02 0.66
C TYR A 67 -6.75 3.58 0.44
N ALA A 68 -7.78 3.42 -0.38
CA ALA A 68 -8.28 2.14 -0.82
C ALA A 68 -7.68 1.79 -2.19
N LYS A 69 -7.39 0.51 -2.41
CA LYS A 69 -6.95 0.00 -3.72
C LYS A 69 -8.07 0.29 -4.74
N ASN A 70 -7.70 0.95 -5.83
CA ASN A 70 -8.61 1.23 -6.94
C ASN A 70 -8.40 0.18 -8.04
N ASN A 71 -7.22 0.23 -8.67
CA ASN A 71 -6.82 -0.63 -9.77
C ASN A 71 -5.37 -1.08 -9.58
N GLU A 72 -4.97 -2.12 -10.28
CA GLU A 72 -3.59 -2.60 -10.32
C GLU A 72 -3.22 -2.92 -11.76
N HIS A 73 -2.02 -2.51 -12.15
CA HIS A 73 -1.48 -2.75 -13.48
C HIS A 73 0.01 -3.08 -13.36
N GLY A 74 0.36 -4.34 -13.64
CA GLY A 74 1.71 -4.85 -13.43
C GLY A 74 2.16 -4.65 -11.98
N ALA A 75 3.30 -3.98 -11.79
CA ALA A 75 3.84 -3.66 -10.47
C ALA A 75 3.26 -2.38 -9.84
N THR A 76 2.36 -1.67 -10.55
CA THR A 76 1.80 -0.39 -10.09
C THR A 76 0.38 -0.57 -9.58
N THR A 77 0.16 -0.16 -8.34
CA THR A 77 -1.17 -0.11 -7.73
C THR A 77 -1.64 1.35 -7.63
N TYR A 78 -2.88 1.60 -8.02
CA TYR A 78 -3.52 2.92 -7.96
C TYR A 78 -4.42 2.99 -6.73
N TRP A 79 -4.36 4.12 -6.03
CA TRP A 79 -4.98 4.30 -4.73
C TRP A 79 -5.83 5.56 -4.71
N ASN A 80 -7.04 5.45 -4.16
CA ASN A 80 -7.97 6.56 -3.97
C ASN A 80 -8.14 6.84 -2.48
N CYS A 81 -8.28 8.11 -2.09
CA CYS A 81 -8.58 8.43 -0.69
C CYS A 81 -9.84 7.69 -0.24
N ARG A 82 -9.77 7.06 0.94
CA ARG A 82 -10.84 6.21 1.46
C ARG A 82 -11.96 6.99 2.13
N ILE A 83 -11.73 8.25 2.53
CA ILE A 83 -12.70 8.94 3.39
C ILE A 83 -14.06 9.05 2.69
N ARG A 84 -15.12 8.82 3.46
CA ARG A 84 -16.50 9.10 3.05
C ARG A 84 -17.10 10.02 4.10
N ARG A 85 -17.76 11.08 3.66
CA ARG A 85 -18.40 12.07 4.52
C ARG A 85 -19.82 12.27 3.99
N THR A 86 -20.81 12.05 4.86
CA THR A 86 -22.21 12.27 4.51
C THR A 86 -22.47 13.76 4.33
N GLY A 87 -23.16 14.14 3.25
CA GLY A 87 -23.52 15.55 2.98
C GLY A 87 -22.37 16.46 2.53
N LEU A 88 -21.18 15.92 2.27
CA LEU A 88 -20.02 16.68 1.80
C LEU A 88 -19.45 16.08 0.50
N PRO A 89 -18.78 16.88 -0.34
CA PRO A 89 -18.17 16.37 -1.56
C PRO A 89 -17.11 15.32 -1.25
N ALA A 90 -17.05 14.30 -2.13
CA ALA A 90 -16.07 13.24 -2.07
C ALA A 90 -14.63 13.79 -2.17
N CYS A 91 -13.68 13.10 -1.54
CA CYS A 91 -12.27 13.45 -1.67
C CYS A 91 -11.73 12.87 -2.98
N ASN A 92 -11.08 13.72 -3.78
CA ASN A 92 -10.52 13.34 -5.07
C ASN A 92 -9.02 13.02 -5.02
N ALA A 93 -8.42 12.96 -3.82
CA ALA A 93 -7.00 12.68 -3.67
C ALA A 93 -6.63 11.28 -4.17
N ARG A 94 -5.53 11.20 -4.91
CA ARG A 94 -5.04 9.99 -5.59
C ARG A 94 -3.53 9.91 -5.53
N LEU A 95 -3.03 8.69 -5.42
CA LEU A 95 -1.63 8.37 -5.60
C LEU A 95 -1.49 6.99 -6.23
N SER A 96 -0.31 6.67 -6.72
CA SER A 96 0.06 5.30 -7.09
C SER A 96 1.32 4.85 -6.36
N THR A 97 1.47 3.55 -6.21
CA THR A 97 2.69 2.93 -5.71
C THR A 97 3.17 1.90 -6.71
N THR A 98 4.43 1.97 -7.10
CA THR A 98 5.07 0.96 -7.95
C THR A 98 6.04 0.16 -7.11
N ARG A 99 5.87 -1.16 -7.05
CA ARG A 99 6.82 -2.05 -6.41
C ARG A 99 8.05 -2.22 -7.31
N LEU A 100 9.23 -1.97 -6.76
CA LEU A 100 10.49 -2.10 -7.47
C LEU A 100 11.07 -3.51 -7.28
N PRO A 101 11.94 -3.99 -8.19
CA PRO A 101 12.50 -5.34 -8.12
C PRO A 101 13.22 -5.66 -6.80
N LYS A 102 13.85 -4.65 -6.19
CA LYS A 102 14.54 -4.77 -4.90
C LYS A 102 13.62 -4.80 -3.67
N GLY A 103 12.29 -4.82 -3.87
CA GLY A 103 11.30 -4.92 -2.79
C GLY A 103 10.86 -3.57 -2.18
N SER A 104 11.45 -2.46 -2.61
CA SER A 104 11.04 -1.09 -2.25
C SER A 104 9.89 -0.57 -3.10
N TYR A 105 9.38 0.60 -2.74
CA TYR A 105 8.29 1.26 -3.42
C TYR A 105 8.71 2.63 -3.95
N LYS A 106 8.20 2.95 -5.15
CA LYS A 106 8.12 4.31 -5.68
C LYS A 106 6.70 4.80 -5.48
N VAL A 107 6.52 6.00 -4.90
CA VAL A 107 5.22 6.63 -4.68
C VAL A 107 5.04 7.77 -5.67
N CYS A 108 3.89 7.83 -6.35
CA CYS A 108 3.57 8.91 -7.28
C CYS A 108 2.31 9.66 -6.80
N LEU A 109 2.46 10.93 -6.44
CA LEU A 109 1.39 11.79 -5.94
C LEU A 109 0.67 12.46 -7.12
N THR A 110 -0.25 11.74 -7.75
CA THR A 110 -1.02 12.24 -8.91
C THR A 110 -1.98 13.38 -8.53
N ARG A 111 -2.62 13.29 -7.35
CA ARG A 111 -3.46 14.36 -6.81
C ARG A 111 -3.38 14.34 -5.27
N PRO A 112 -2.40 15.03 -4.65
CA PRO A 112 -2.17 14.94 -3.21
C PRO A 112 -3.15 15.75 -2.35
N GLN A 113 -3.93 16.67 -2.93
CA GLN A 113 -4.80 17.58 -2.15
C GLN A 113 -6.04 16.87 -1.61
N HIS A 114 -6.23 16.96 -0.29
CA HIS A 114 -7.42 16.48 0.42
C HIS A 114 -8.34 17.64 0.79
N ASN A 115 -9.65 17.41 0.76
CA ASN A 115 -10.68 18.38 1.16
C ASN A 115 -11.25 18.11 2.56
N HIS A 116 -10.48 17.42 3.39
CA HIS A 116 -10.87 16.95 4.72
C HIS A 116 -9.65 16.76 5.63
N PRO A 117 -9.84 16.81 6.95
CA PRO A 117 -8.78 16.46 7.89
C PRO A 117 -8.50 14.94 7.90
N PRO A 118 -7.34 14.50 8.39
CA PRO A 118 -7.03 13.09 8.61
C PRO A 118 -8.07 12.36 9.47
N SER A 119 -8.25 11.06 9.25
CA SER A 119 -9.17 10.25 10.04
C SER A 119 -8.64 10.03 11.45
N ARG A 120 -9.48 10.24 12.48
CA ARG A 120 -9.15 9.94 13.89
C ARG A 120 -8.65 8.51 14.11
N ARG A 121 -9.15 7.54 13.34
CA ARG A 121 -8.68 6.15 13.40
C ARG A 121 -7.21 6.04 12.96
N ILE A 122 -6.86 6.71 11.86
CA ILE A 122 -5.51 6.67 11.29
C ILE A 122 -4.54 7.44 12.18
N ALA A 123 -4.94 8.60 12.71
CA ALA A 123 -4.14 9.36 13.66
C ALA A 123 -3.70 8.49 14.87
N ARG A 124 -4.66 7.82 15.53
CA ARG A 124 -4.36 6.89 16.64
C ARG A 124 -3.42 5.75 16.24
N MET A 125 -3.55 5.22 15.02
CA MET A 125 -2.69 4.13 14.52
C MET A 125 -1.24 4.59 14.23
N LEU A 126 -1.03 5.89 13.99
CA LEU A 126 0.29 6.47 13.71
C LEU A 126 1.00 6.92 14.99
N GLU A 127 0.24 7.37 16.00
CA GLU A 127 0.77 7.76 17.32
C GLU A 127 1.44 6.59 18.06
N SER A 128 0.96 5.36 17.90
CA SER A 128 1.52 4.18 18.59
C SER A 128 2.82 3.64 17.98
N HIS A 129 3.22 4.09 16.78
CA HIS A 129 4.37 3.57 16.03
C HIS A 129 5.14 4.69 15.32
N ASN A 130 5.47 5.78 16.02
CA ASN A 130 6.27 6.86 15.43
C ASN A 130 7.77 6.68 15.78
N PRO A 131 8.58 6.02 14.94
CA PRO A 131 10.02 5.90 15.16
C PRO A 131 10.77 7.23 14.97
N CYS A 132 10.12 8.24 14.39
CA CYS A 132 10.71 9.55 14.11
C CYS A 132 10.37 10.61 15.19
N ALA A 133 9.74 10.19 16.30
CA ALA A 133 9.47 11.04 17.46
C ALA A 133 10.60 11.02 18.51
N ARG A 134 11.73 10.36 18.20
CA ARG A 134 12.97 10.43 18.97
C ARG A 134 14.08 10.98 18.08
#